data_AF-A0A1G3D1R1-F1
#
_entry.id   AF-A0A1G3D1R1-F1
#
_cell.length_a   1.000
_cell.length_b   1.000
_cell.length_c   1.000
_cell.angle_alpha   90.00
_cell.angle_beta   90.00
_cell.angle_gamma   90.00
#
_symmetry.space_group_name_H-M   'P 1'
#
loop_
_entity.id
_entity.type
_entity.pdbx_description
1 polymer ?
#
loop_
_entity_poly.entity_id
_entity_poly.type
_entity_poly.pdbx_seq_one_letter_code
_entity_poly.pdbx_strand_id
1 'polypeptide(L)'
;MRKIVIAVLWLIVFIGCSSTSKKTVDTKGVPTTLLGLLPKPAEEKPIEETPPEKVPSSEQNRAYKDTDGFPDYIIGAGDLLTISMLRAGGQESVDIRVPPNGKISFSFLDNIPVIGRTTGEVTEEMAKLLEAFVKRPRITVVVKEYYSKKAFLLGEIARIEGLPQSGPGVYPLKGKTTLLNTLISIGGHTPKADLSRVELTRGGKIYYINLYKMLTQGGEGMDIILENGDRVVVPELPTFREEKLVTNRIYVLGEVSTPGLLEVKTDITVLEAISKAGGVKLTAAKSKSRIVRGDISKPEVIPIDLKKLIDKSDLSLNVKLQNGDVIYVPTTFIGKFSNSFNQIIPILNA
;
A
#
# COMPACT_ATOMS: atom_id res chain seq x y z
N MET A 1 48.89 -4.89 42.73
CA MET A 1 48.85 -4.36 41.34
C MET A 1 47.84 -3.21 41.28
N ARG A 2 48.29 -2.00 40.89
CA ARG A 2 47.56 -0.79 40.40
C ARG A 2 46.36 -0.25 41.18
N LYS A 3 46.08 1.06 41.28
CA LYS A 3 46.80 2.34 41.25
C LYS A 3 45.74 3.40 41.65
N ILE A 4 46.20 4.46 42.29
CA ILE A 4 45.46 5.60 42.86
C ILE A 4 45.25 6.71 41.79
N VAL A 5 44.00 7.16 41.61
CA VAL A 5 43.47 8.55 41.70
C VAL A 5 43.95 9.71 40.77
N ILE A 6 42.96 10.57 40.41
CA ILE A 6 42.93 12.04 40.12
C ILE A 6 43.11 12.62 38.69
N ALA A 7 42.04 13.33 38.30
CA ALA A 7 41.84 14.60 37.58
C ALA A 7 42.68 14.99 36.36
N VAL A 8 41.97 15.41 35.30
CA VAL A 8 42.42 16.48 34.39
C VAL A 8 41.26 17.45 34.13
N LEU A 9 41.48 18.66 34.62
CA LEU A 9 40.80 19.92 34.36
C LEU A 9 41.18 20.40 32.94
N TRP A 10 40.25 20.82 32.08
CA TRP A 10 40.61 21.61 30.89
C TRP A 10 39.67 22.82 30.72
N LEU A 11 40.34 23.98 30.65
CA LEU A 11 39.84 25.34 30.57
C LEU A 11 39.88 25.79 29.10
N ILE A 12 38.77 26.38 28.66
CA ILE A 12 38.50 27.33 27.55
C ILE A 12 39.70 27.80 26.70
N VAL A 13 39.57 27.73 25.36
CA VAL A 13 39.96 28.83 24.45
C VAL A 13 39.00 28.90 23.25
N PHE A 14 38.35 30.05 23.13
CA PHE A 14 37.65 30.55 21.94
C PHE A 14 38.60 30.65 20.75
N ILE A 15 38.25 30.06 19.61
CA ILE A 15 38.81 30.46 18.31
C ILE A 15 37.65 30.91 17.44
N GLY A 16 37.53 32.22 17.31
CA GLY A 16 36.68 32.86 16.33
C GLY A 16 37.13 32.50 14.92
N CYS A 17 36.18 32.25 14.03
CA CYS A 17 36.44 32.23 12.60
C CYS A 17 35.64 33.35 11.95
N SER A 18 36.39 34.15 11.20
CA SER A 18 36.10 35.46 10.64
C SER A 18 34.92 35.51 9.67
N SER A 19 34.19 36.63 9.75
CA SER A 19 33.20 37.09 8.77
C SER A 19 33.76 37.16 7.36
N THR A 20 33.23 36.36 6.43
CA THR A 20 33.45 36.58 5.00
C THR A 20 32.36 37.50 4.46
N SER A 21 32.81 38.69 4.04
CA SER A 21 32.02 39.77 3.44
C SER A 21 31.16 39.27 2.28
N LYS A 22 29.83 39.37 2.42
CA LYS A 22 28.89 39.33 1.29
C LYS A 22 29.01 40.66 0.54
N LYS A 23 29.64 40.65 -0.64
CA LYS A 23 29.42 41.70 -1.63
C LYS A 23 28.04 41.50 -2.24
N THR A 24 27.06 42.24 -1.75
CA THR A 24 25.77 42.45 -2.42
C THR A 24 25.97 43.44 -3.55
N VAL A 25 25.60 43.07 -4.77
CA VAL A 25 25.49 44.00 -5.90
C VAL A 25 24.09 44.63 -5.83
N ASP A 26 24.05 45.97 -5.88
CA ASP A 26 22.85 46.82 -5.79
C ASP A 26 21.94 46.64 -7.02
N THR A 27 20.68 46.29 -6.81
CA THR A 27 19.65 46.13 -7.87
C THR A 27 18.60 47.23 -7.78
N LYS A 28 19.00 48.48 -8.06
CA LYS A 28 18.03 49.54 -8.35
C LYS A 28 17.51 49.39 -9.77
N GLY A 29 16.20 49.18 -9.92
CA GLY A 29 15.50 49.52 -11.18
C GLY A 29 14.55 48.50 -11.79
N VAL A 30 14.17 47.39 -11.13
CA VAL A 30 13.13 46.51 -11.69
C VAL A 30 11.76 46.92 -11.15
N PRO A 31 10.80 47.35 -12.00
CA PRO A 31 9.45 47.67 -11.56
C PRO A 31 8.72 46.41 -11.07
N THR A 32 8.36 46.39 -9.78
CA THR A 32 7.76 45.27 -9.04
C THR A 32 6.26 45.06 -9.28
N THR A 33 5.66 45.76 -10.25
CA THR A 33 4.20 45.96 -10.29
C THR A 33 3.41 44.89 -11.04
N LEU A 34 4.04 43.87 -11.63
CA LEU A 34 3.37 42.84 -12.44
C LEU A 34 3.25 41.45 -11.80
N LEU A 35 3.65 41.29 -10.53
CA LEU A 35 3.63 40.00 -9.81
C LEU A 35 2.34 39.70 -9.01
N GLY A 36 1.32 40.56 -9.08
CA GLY A 36 0.12 40.45 -8.25
C GLY A 36 -1.00 39.53 -8.75
N LEU A 37 -0.87 38.90 -9.93
CA LEU A 37 -2.00 38.26 -10.63
C LEU A 37 -1.85 36.75 -10.89
N LEU A 38 -0.77 36.11 -10.42
CA LEU A 38 -0.67 34.67 -10.53
C LEU A 38 -1.31 34.00 -9.30
N PRO A 39 -2.31 33.11 -9.47
CA PRO A 39 -2.79 32.30 -8.36
C PRO A 39 -1.62 31.48 -7.83
N LYS A 40 -1.38 31.60 -6.52
CA LYS A 40 -0.39 30.80 -5.80
C LYS A 40 -0.70 29.32 -6.08
N PRO A 41 0.27 28.49 -6.51
CA PRO A 41 0.06 27.05 -6.60
C PRO A 41 -0.47 26.57 -5.26
N ALA A 42 -1.60 25.86 -5.27
CA ALA A 42 -2.12 25.27 -4.06
C ALA A 42 -1.02 24.36 -3.48
N GLU A 43 -0.59 24.63 -2.25
CA GLU A 43 0.19 23.66 -1.48
C GLU A 43 -0.67 22.40 -1.34
N GLU A 44 -0.42 21.39 -2.17
CA GLU A 44 -0.90 20.04 -1.92
C GLU A 44 -0.29 19.60 -0.59
N LYS A 45 -1.14 19.60 0.45
CA LYS A 45 -0.78 19.00 1.72
C LYS A 45 -0.34 17.56 1.44
N PRO A 46 0.82 17.12 1.99
CA PRO A 46 1.19 15.72 1.96
C PRO A 46 0.00 14.88 2.42
N ILE A 47 -0.39 13.88 1.62
CA ILE A 47 -1.33 12.86 2.06
C ILE A 47 -0.63 12.16 3.22
N GLU A 48 -1.04 12.48 4.44
CA GLU A 48 -0.58 11.83 5.64
C GLU A 48 -1.05 10.38 5.54
N GLU A 49 -0.14 9.45 5.23
CA GLU A 49 -0.42 8.02 5.27
C GLU A 49 -0.74 7.67 6.73
N THR A 50 -2.02 7.73 7.08
CA THR A 50 -2.50 7.18 8.34
C THR A 50 -2.04 5.73 8.42
N PRO A 51 -1.36 5.31 9.50
CA PRO A 51 -0.98 3.91 9.68
C PRO A 51 -2.20 3.02 9.42
N PRO A 52 -2.06 1.89 8.69
CA PRO A 52 -3.20 1.05 8.35
C PRO A 52 -3.93 0.70 9.65
N GLU A 53 -5.19 1.13 9.75
CA GLU A 53 -6.06 0.81 10.87
C GLU A 53 -6.04 -0.71 10.99
N LYS A 54 -5.55 -1.24 12.13
CA LYS A 54 -5.46 -2.69 12.30
C LYS A 54 -6.88 -3.24 12.22
N VAL A 55 -7.09 -4.24 11.36
CA VAL A 55 -8.36 -4.97 11.29
C VAL A 55 -8.69 -5.45 12.70
N PRO A 56 -9.89 -5.16 13.24
CA PRO A 56 -10.28 -5.71 14.52
C PRO A 56 -10.15 -7.23 14.49
N SER A 57 -9.26 -7.78 15.31
CA SER A 57 -9.12 -9.24 15.44
C SER A 57 -10.32 -9.75 16.24
N SER A 58 -11.29 -10.34 15.56
CA SER A 58 -12.35 -11.08 16.22
C SER A 58 -11.85 -12.49 16.52
N GLU A 59 -11.97 -12.98 17.75
CA GLU A 59 -11.69 -14.39 18.07
C GLU A 59 -12.76 -15.34 17.49
N GLN A 60 -13.96 -14.82 17.21
CA GLN A 60 -15.12 -15.52 16.63
C GLN A 60 -15.88 -14.59 15.68
N ASN A 61 -16.52 -15.15 14.63
CA ASN A 61 -17.44 -14.39 13.79
C ASN A 61 -18.90 -14.66 14.19
N ARG A 62 -19.84 -13.82 13.72
CA ARG A 62 -21.28 -14.00 14.00
C ARG A 62 -21.93 -15.17 13.26
N ALA A 63 -21.15 -16.02 12.58
CA ALA A 63 -21.65 -17.18 11.85
C ALA A 63 -21.68 -18.46 12.67
N TYR A 64 -20.91 -18.54 13.76
CA TYR A 64 -20.92 -19.69 14.65
C TYR A 64 -20.70 -19.28 16.10
N LYS A 65 -21.01 -20.21 17.00
CA LYS A 65 -20.69 -20.16 18.42
C LYS A 65 -19.84 -21.38 18.74
N ASP A 66 -18.75 -21.19 19.47
CA ASP A 66 -17.97 -22.33 19.95
C ASP A 66 -18.75 -23.05 21.07
N THR A 67 -19.05 -24.33 20.84
CA THR A 67 -19.73 -25.21 21.79
C THR A 67 -18.84 -26.43 22.00
N ASP A 68 -18.25 -26.54 23.19
CA ASP A 68 -17.33 -27.63 23.57
C ASP A 68 -16.12 -27.82 22.64
N GLY A 69 -15.58 -26.72 22.07
CA GLY A 69 -14.45 -26.76 21.15
C GLY A 69 -14.82 -27.01 19.69
N PHE A 70 -16.12 -27.07 19.38
CA PHE A 70 -16.64 -27.26 18.03
C PHE A 70 -17.46 -26.03 17.57
N PRO A 71 -17.29 -25.59 16.31
CA PRO A 71 -18.10 -24.49 15.79
C PRO A 71 -19.54 -24.95 15.50
N ASP A 72 -20.51 -24.41 16.24
CA ASP A 72 -21.94 -24.61 16.00
C ASP A 72 -22.53 -23.42 15.25
N TYR A 73 -23.13 -23.68 14.10
CA TYR A 73 -23.61 -22.65 13.19
C TYR A 73 -24.80 -21.89 13.76
N ILE A 74 -24.74 -20.55 13.70
CA ILE A 74 -25.85 -19.68 14.10
C ILE A 74 -26.79 -19.52 12.90
N ILE A 75 -28.03 -19.97 13.05
CA ILE A 75 -29.07 -19.91 12.01
C ILE A 75 -29.45 -18.45 11.72
N GLY A 76 -29.66 -18.13 10.44
CA GLY A 76 -30.19 -16.84 10.01
C GLY A 76 -31.29 -16.97 8.95
N ALA A 77 -31.91 -15.83 8.62
CA ALA A 77 -32.94 -15.77 7.60
C ALA A 77 -32.41 -16.22 6.23
N GLY A 78 -33.21 -17.01 5.51
CA GLY A 78 -32.89 -17.54 4.19
C GLY A 78 -32.17 -18.88 4.17
N ASP A 79 -31.58 -19.32 5.28
CA ASP A 79 -30.94 -20.64 5.40
C ASP A 79 -31.95 -21.77 5.11
N LEU A 80 -31.47 -22.87 4.52
CA LEU A 80 -32.27 -24.07 4.32
C LEU A 80 -31.89 -25.10 5.38
N LEU A 81 -32.83 -25.42 6.25
CA LEU A 81 -32.66 -26.43 7.30
C LEU A 81 -33.29 -27.74 6.86
N THR A 82 -32.59 -28.85 7.05
CA THR A 82 -33.20 -30.18 7.04
C THR A 82 -33.49 -30.56 8.48
N ILE A 83 -34.77 -30.79 8.77
CA ILE A 83 -35.22 -31.26 10.08
C ILE A 83 -35.67 -32.70 9.91
N SER A 84 -35.09 -33.60 10.70
CA SER A 84 -35.46 -35.00 10.72
C SER A 84 -35.88 -35.46 12.10
N MET A 85 -36.91 -36.30 12.15
CA MET A 85 -37.39 -36.94 13.36
C MET A 85 -37.53 -38.45 13.12
N LEU A 86 -36.87 -39.24 13.95
CA LEU A 86 -36.99 -40.70 13.91
C LEU A 86 -38.26 -41.14 14.65
N ARG A 87 -39.06 -42.01 14.01
CA ARG A 87 -40.29 -42.59 14.56
C ARG A 87 -40.27 -44.11 14.39
N ALA A 88 -41.13 -44.80 15.14
CA ALA A 88 -41.24 -46.26 15.08
C ALA A 88 -41.60 -46.82 13.68
N GLY A 89 -42.17 -45.98 12.79
CA GLY A 89 -42.54 -46.35 11.41
C GLY A 89 -41.67 -45.75 10.32
N GLY A 90 -40.54 -45.11 10.64
CA GLY A 90 -39.64 -44.49 9.65
C GLY A 90 -39.08 -43.14 10.10
N GLN A 91 -38.52 -42.40 9.15
CA GLN A 91 -37.95 -41.08 9.37
C GLN A 91 -38.79 -40.01 8.66
N GLU A 92 -39.31 -39.05 9.43
CA GLU A 92 -39.92 -37.85 8.89
C GLU A 92 -38.80 -36.84 8.65
N SER A 93 -38.62 -36.37 7.42
CA SER A 93 -37.54 -35.44 7.05
C SER A 93 -38.09 -34.38 6.12
N VAL A 94 -37.89 -33.11 6.48
CA VAL A 94 -38.41 -31.96 5.71
C VAL A 94 -37.32 -30.90 5.57
N ASP A 95 -37.21 -30.35 4.36
CA ASP A 95 -36.38 -29.17 4.09
C ASP A 95 -37.22 -27.90 4.25
N ILE A 96 -36.83 -27.04 5.19
CA ILE A 96 -37.54 -25.83 5.56
C ILE A 96 -36.61 -24.64 5.39
N ARG A 97 -37.01 -23.69 4.54
CA ARG A 97 -36.30 -22.41 4.41
C ARG A 97 -36.71 -21.48 5.55
N VAL A 98 -35.73 -20.93 6.26
CA VAL A 98 -35.95 -19.97 7.36
C VAL A 98 -36.54 -18.68 6.78
N PRO A 99 -37.79 -18.32 7.10
CA PRO A 99 -38.40 -17.11 6.57
C PRO A 99 -37.79 -15.84 7.21
N PRO A 100 -38.03 -14.65 6.64
CA PRO A 100 -37.55 -13.38 7.21
C PRO A 100 -38.04 -13.09 8.64
N ASN A 101 -39.20 -13.61 9.02
CA ASN A 101 -39.73 -13.49 10.39
C ASN A 101 -38.99 -14.39 11.41
N GLY A 102 -38.11 -15.27 10.94
CA GLY A 102 -37.27 -16.15 11.74
C GLY A 102 -37.96 -17.30 12.44
N LYS A 103 -39.21 -17.60 12.07
CA LYS A 103 -40.00 -18.66 12.68
C LYS A 103 -40.28 -19.78 11.68
N ILE A 104 -40.15 -21.01 12.14
CA ILE A 104 -40.44 -22.21 11.35
C ILE A 104 -41.51 -23.07 12.04
N SER A 105 -42.16 -23.94 11.27
CA SER A 105 -43.05 -24.97 11.80
C SER A 105 -42.57 -26.34 11.36
N PHE A 106 -42.70 -27.34 12.22
CA PHE A 106 -42.35 -28.73 11.92
C PHE A 106 -43.26 -29.69 12.69
N SER A 107 -43.86 -30.64 11.97
CA SER A 107 -44.80 -31.62 12.51
C SER A 107 -45.94 -30.92 13.29
N PHE A 108 -46.01 -31.09 14.62
CA PHE A 108 -47.03 -30.46 15.49
C PHE A 108 -46.61 -29.10 16.08
N LEU A 109 -45.39 -28.66 15.81
CA LEU A 109 -44.85 -27.43 16.40
C LEU A 109 -44.98 -26.26 15.43
N ASP A 110 -45.60 -25.19 15.91
CA ASP A 110 -45.74 -23.94 15.16
C ASP A 110 -44.89 -22.81 15.72
N ASN A 111 -44.47 -21.90 14.84
CA ASN A 111 -43.85 -20.62 15.20
C ASN A 111 -42.57 -20.71 16.03
N ILE A 112 -41.75 -21.74 15.81
CA ILE A 112 -40.48 -21.96 16.53
C ILE A 112 -39.45 -20.91 16.08
N PRO A 113 -38.95 -20.04 16.97
CA PRO A 113 -37.93 -19.07 16.62
C PRO A 113 -36.56 -19.74 16.46
N VAL A 114 -35.90 -19.48 15.33
CA VAL A 114 -34.59 -20.08 15.00
C VAL A 114 -33.47 -19.09 14.70
N ILE A 115 -33.79 -17.85 14.31
CA ILE A 115 -32.75 -16.84 14.00
C ILE A 115 -31.92 -16.52 15.25
N GLY A 116 -30.61 -16.48 15.08
CA GLY A 116 -29.66 -16.15 16.15
C GLY A 116 -29.37 -17.29 17.11
N ARG A 117 -30.00 -18.45 16.90
CA ARG A 117 -29.78 -19.67 17.68
C ARG A 117 -28.90 -20.64 16.92
N THR A 118 -28.23 -21.52 17.66
CA THR A 118 -27.43 -22.57 17.04
C THR A 118 -28.28 -23.77 16.62
N THR A 119 -27.75 -24.64 15.77
CA THR A 119 -28.48 -25.86 15.38
C THR A 119 -28.69 -26.81 16.56
N GLY A 120 -27.74 -26.86 17.50
CA GLY A 120 -27.87 -27.60 18.75
C GLY A 120 -29.00 -27.04 19.63
N GLU A 121 -29.00 -25.72 19.86
CA GLU A 121 -30.02 -25.05 20.69
C GLU A 121 -31.44 -25.25 20.14
N VAL A 122 -31.62 -25.22 18.82
CA VAL A 122 -32.92 -25.48 18.18
C VAL A 122 -33.29 -26.96 18.31
N THR A 123 -32.33 -27.87 18.14
CA THR A 123 -32.58 -29.32 18.28
C THR A 123 -33.07 -29.67 19.68
N GLU A 124 -32.42 -29.15 20.72
CA GLU A 124 -32.80 -29.38 22.12
C GLU A 124 -34.19 -28.83 22.44
N GLU A 125 -34.51 -27.62 21.99
CA GLU A 125 -35.83 -27.03 22.22
C GLU A 125 -36.94 -27.80 21.49
N MET A 126 -36.72 -28.14 20.21
CA MET A 126 -37.69 -28.91 19.44
C MET A 126 -37.92 -30.29 20.06
N ALA A 127 -36.86 -30.95 20.54
CA ALA A 127 -36.99 -32.24 21.21
C ALA A 127 -37.86 -32.12 22.46
N LYS A 128 -37.62 -31.11 23.30
CA LYS A 128 -38.40 -30.85 24.50
C LYS A 128 -39.88 -30.55 24.19
N LEU A 129 -40.16 -29.70 23.20
CA LEU A 129 -41.53 -29.36 22.82
C LEU A 129 -42.28 -30.56 22.24
N LEU A 130 -41.59 -31.46 21.53
CA LEU A 130 -42.20 -32.65 20.94
C LEU A 130 -42.48 -33.78 21.94
N GLU A 131 -41.96 -33.73 23.17
CA GLU A 131 -42.29 -34.70 24.21
C GLU A 131 -43.78 -34.73 24.57
N ALA A 132 -44.49 -33.60 24.37
CA ALA A 132 -45.93 -33.51 24.57
C ALA A 132 -46.73 -34.33 23.53
N PHE A 133 -46.12 -34.68 22.40
CA PHE A 133 -46.79 -35.32 21.26
C PHE A 133 -46.18 -36.69 20.91
N VAL A 134 -44.90 -36.90 21.22
CA VAL A 134 -44.12 -38.08 20.81
C VAL A 134 -43.30 -38.58 22.01
N LYS A 135 -43.40 -39.88 22.32
CA LYS A 135 -42.62 -40.49 23.41
C LYS A 135 -41.14 -40.61 23.01
N ARG A 136 -40.25 -39.90 23.71
CA ARG A 136 -38.79 -39.88 23.48
C ARG A 136 -38.44 -39.49 22.04
N PRO A 137 -38.77 -38.26 21.61
CA PRO A 137 -38.49 -37.81 20.25
C PRO A 137 -36.97 -37.75 20.02
N ARG A 138 -36.53 -38.22 18.86
CA ARG A 138 -35.14 -38.06 18.40
C ARG A 138 -35.15 -37.18 17.18
N ILE A 139 -34.66 -35.96 17.33
CA ILE A 139 -34.69 -34.92 16.31
C ILE A 139 -33.27 -34.55 15.94
N THR A 140 -33.07 -34.15 14.69
CA THR A 140 -31.82 -33.56 14.23
C THR A 140 -32.15 -32.39 13.31
N VAL A 141 -31.49 -31.26 13.56
CA VAL A 141 -31.56 -30.07 12.72
C VAL A 141 -30.20 -29.85 12.09
N VAL A 142 -30.14 -29.83 10.76
CA VAL A 142 -28.90 -29.62 10.00
C VAL A 142 -29.12 -28.51 8.99
N VAL A 143 -28.11 -27.66 8.78
CA VAL A 143 -28.15 -26.68 7.69
C VAL A 143 -27.74 -27.37 6.39
N LYS A 144 -28.70 -27.45 5.46
CA LYS A 144 -28.48 -27.97 4.11
C LYS A 144 -27.84 -26.93 3.20
N GLU A 145 -28.35 -25.69 3.23
CA GLU A 145 -27.82 -24.57 2.44
C GLU A 145 -27.67 -23.32 3.30
N TYR A 146 -26.52 -22.67 3.18
CA TYR A 146 -26.11 -21.51 3.99
C TYR A 146 -26.29 -20.25 3.14
N TYR A 147 -27.34 -19.48 3.42
CA TYR A 147 -27.65 -18.26 2.66
C TYR A 147 -27.61 -16.98 3.49
N SER A 148 -27.71 -17.11 4.81
CA SER A 148 -27.84 -15.96 5.71
C SER A 148 -26.52 -15.22 5.92
N LYS A 149 -25.38 -15.91 5.81
CA LYS A 149 -24.06 -15.37 6.13
C LYS A 149 -23.06 -15.70 5.04
N LYS A 150 -22.45 -14.66 4.46
CA LYS A 150 -21.53 -14.80 3.33
C LYS A 150 -20.50 -13.69 3.28
N ALA A 151 -19.35 -13.99 2.68
CA ALA A 151 -18.33 -13.02 2.29
C ALA A 151 -18.22 -12.96 0.76
N PHE A 152 -17.78 -11.82 0.24
CA PHE A 152 -17.60 -11.57 -1.19
C PHE A 152 -16.11 -11.53 -1.48
N LEU A 153 -15.60 -12.45 -2.30
CA LEU A 153 -14.20 -12.52 -2.67
C LEU A 153 -14.08 -12.19 -4.17
N LEU A 154 -13.31 -11.17 -4.52
CA LEU A 154 -13.25 -10.60 -5.86
C LEU A 154 -11.80 -10.37 -6.31
N GLY A 155 -11.61 -10.14 -7.61
CA GLY A 155 -10.32 -9.80 -8.19
C GLY A 155 -9.49 -11.02 -8.60
N GLU A 156 -8.18 -10.95 -8.41
CA GLU A 156 -7.17 -11.91 -8.86
C GLU A 156 -7.14 -13.21 -8.02
N ILE A 157 -8.24 -13.94 -8.09
CA ILE A 157 -8.44 -15.24 -7.45
C ILE A 157 -8.48 -16.31 -8.54
N ALA A 158 -7.65 -17.35 -8.38
CA ALA A 158 -7.55 -18.40 -9.37
C ALA A 158 -8.81 -19.28 -9.39
N ARG A 159 -9.25 -19.63 -10.60
CA ARG A 159 -10.35 -20.57 -10.79
C ARG A 159 -9.78 -21.97 -11.00
N ILE A 160 -10.31 -22.96 -10.28
CA ILE A 160 -10.02 -24.37 -10.50
C ILE A 160 -11.16 -24.96 -11.33
N GLU A 161 -10.84 -25.45 -12.53
CA GLU A 161 -11.81 -26.17 -13.36
C GLU A 161 -12.31 -27.43 -12.65
N GLY A 162 -13.63 -27.67 -12.72
CA GLY A 162 -14.26 -28.82 -12.08
C GLY A 162 -14.48 -28.70 -10.57
N LEU A 163 -13.95 -27.67 -9.89
CA LEU A 163 -14.26 -27.39 -8.49
C LEU A 163 -15.39 -26.35 -8.40
N PRO A 164 -16.59 -26.72 -7.93
CA PRO A 164 -17.65 -25.76 -7.67
C PRO A 164 -17.19 -24.73 -6.63
N GLN A 165 -17.59 -23.47 -6.80
CA GLN A 165 -17.22 -22.38 -5.88
C GLN A 165 -15.72 -22.06 -5.86
N SER A 166 -14.99 -22.23 -6.97
CA SER A 166 -13.61 -21.70 -7.12
C SER A 166 -13.58 -20.33 -7.81
N GLY A 167 -12.53 -19.55 -7.59
CA GLY A 167 -12.34 -18.23 -8.20
C GLY A 167 -13.05 -17.08 -7.47
N PRO A 168 -13.29 -15.93 -8.13
CA PRO A 168 -14.03 -14.83 -7.54
C PRO A 168 -15.53 -15.18 -7.44
N GLY A 169 -16.15 -14.82 -6.31
CA GLY A 169 -17.54 -15.16 -6.04
C GLY A 169 -18.04 -14.84 -4.63
N VAL A 170 -19.19 -15.43 -4.29
CA VAL A 170 -19.87 -15.28 -3.00
C VAL A 170 -19.72 -16.55 -2.21
N TYR A 171 -19.19 -16.44 -1.00
CA TYR A 171 -18.76 -17.56 -0.18
C TYR A 171 -19.56 -17.66 1.11
N PRO A 172 -20.33 -18.73 1.33
CA PRO A 172 -21.09 -18.90 2.57
C PRO A 172 -20.15 -19.15 3.74
N LEU A 173 -20.42 -18.48 4.86
CA LEU A 173 -19.68 -18.65 6.11
C LEU A 173 -20.36 -19.75 6.93
N LYS A 174 -19.66 -20.86 7.16
CA LYS A 174 -20.21 -22.05 7.84
C LYS A 174 -19.68 -22.25 9.27
N GLY A 175 -18.65 -21.49 9.65
CA GLY A 175 -17.92 -21.68 10.90
C GLY A 175 -16.78 -20.68 11.04
N LYS A 176 -15.69 -21.11 11.70
CA LYS A 176 -14.43 -20.35 11.80
C LYS A 176 -13.75 -20.28 10.44
N THR A 177 -14.26 -19.40 9.60
CA THR A 177 -13.79 -19.18 8.24
C THR A 177 -12.84 -17.99 8.24
N THR A 178 -11.59 -18.23 7.85
CA THR A 178 -10.54 -17.22 7.82
C THR A 178 -10.15 -16.87 6.39
N LEU A 179 -9.68 -15.66 6.16
CA LEU A 179 -9.41 -15.13 4.82
C LEU A 179 -8.37 -15.99 4.09
N LEU A 180 -7.23 -16.26 4.71
CA LEU A 180 -6.15 -16.99 4.06
C LEU A 180 -6.57 -18.42 3.71
N ASN A 181 -7.15 -19.15 4.68
CA ASN A 181 -7.65 -20.50 4.43
C ASN A 181 -8.76 -20.52 3.36
N THR A 182 -9.65 -19.52 3.36
CA THR A 182 -10.69 -19.41 2.33
C THR A 182 -10.06 -19.24 0.97
N LEU A 183 -9.13 -18.29 0.81
CA LEU A 183 -8.44 -18.04 -0.45
C LEU A 183 -7.73 -19.31 -0.97
N ILE A 184 -7.04 -20.04 -0.09
CA ILE A 184 -6.40 -21.32 -0.44
C ILE A 184 -7.44 -22.36 -0.91
N SER A 185 -8.55 -22.51 -0.16
CA SER A 185 -9.57 -23.52 -0.43
C SER A 185 -10.32 -23.32 -1.75
N ILE A 186 -10.38 -22.08 -2.26
CA ILE A 186 -11.12 -21.73 -3.48
C ILE A 186 -10.23 -21.64 -4.73
N GLY A 187 -8.96 -22.00 -4.59
CA GLY A 187 -8.01 -22.09 -5.71
C GLY A 187 -6.76 -21.22 -5.58
N GLY A 188 -6.67 -20.39 -4.54
CA GLY A 188 -5.56 -19.48 -4.33
C GLY A 188 -5.70 -18.22 -5.18
N HIS A 189 -4.56 -17.64 -5.52
CA HIS A 189 -4.46 -16.39 -6.25
C HIS A 189 -3.90 -16.63 -7.65
N THR A 190 -4.15 -15.70 -8.58
CA THR A 190 -3.50 -15.76 -9.90
C THR A 190 -2.04 -15.30 -9.79
N PRO A 191 -1.18 -15.60 -10.78
CA PRO A 191 0.19 -15.07 -10.83
C PRO A 191 0.28 -13.54 -10.88
N LYS A 192 -0.84 -12.88 -11.19
CA LYS A 192 -0.92 -11.43 -11.28
C LYS A 192 -1.45 -10.79 -10.01
N ALA A 193 -1.75 -11.53 -8.96
CA ALA A 193 -2.33 -10.96 -7.74
C ALA A 193 -1.32 -10.15 -6.92
N ASP A 194 -1.71 -8.95 -6.46
CA ASP A 194 -0.97 -8.21 -5.44
C ASP A 194 -1.43 -8.61 -4.03
N LEU A 195 -0.80 -9.66 -3.49
CA LEU A 195 -1.04 -10.14 -2.14
C LEU A 195 -0.53 -9.19 -1.04
N SER A 196 0.22 -8.14 -1.38
CA SER A 196 0.74 -7.20 -0.39
C SER A 196 -0.28 -6.14 0.03
N ARG A 197 -1.35 -5.96 -0.76
CA ARG A 197 -2.37 -4.92 -0.62
C ARG A 197 -3.78 -5.45 -0.87
N VAL A 198 -4.13 -6.56 -0.24
CA VAL A 198 -5.50 -7.11 -0.30
C VAL A 198 -6.45 -6.17 0.43
N GLU A 199 -7.56 -5.80 -0.19
CA GLU A 199 -8.53 -4.86 0.37
C GLU A 199 -9.66 -5.62 1.06
N LEU A 200 -9.87 -5.39 2.34
CA LEU A 200 -11.05 -5.83 3.08
C LEU A 200 -11.94 -4.63 3.34
N THR A 201 -13.18 -4.67 2.89
CA THR A 201 -14.22 -3.72 3.31
C THR A 201 -15.10 -4.38 4.38
N ARG A 202 -15.10 -3.82 5.60
CA ARG A 202 -15.93 -4.28 6.72
C ARG A 202 -16.59 -3.08 7.42
N GLY A 203 -17.91 -3.11 7.55
CA GLY A 203 -18.68 -2.03 8.20
C GLY A 203 -18.51 -0.66 7.54
N GLY A 204 -18.26 -0.62 6.21
CA GLY A 204 -18.02 0.61 5.46
C GLY A 204 -16.58 1.16 5.54
N LYS A 205 -15.70 0.53 6.33
CA LYS A 205 -14.27 0.85 6.38
C LYS A 205 -13.46 -0.07 5.49
N ILE A 206 -12.39 0.45 4.90
CA ILE A 206 -11.44 -0.29 4.06
C ILE A 206 -10.17 -0.55 4.88
N TYR A 207 -9.71 -1.80 4.84
CA TYR A 207 -8.49 -2.26 5.50
C TYR A 207 -7.57 -2.89 4.45
N TYR A 208 -6.28 -2.55 4.51
CA TYR A 208 -5.27 -3.14 3.65
C TYR A 208 -4.52 -4.25 4.37
N ILE A 209 -4.48 -5.42 3.74
CA ILE A 209 -3.96 -6.66 4.31
C ILE A 209 -2.81 -7.15 3.44
N ASN A 210 -1.67 -7.40 4.08
CA ASN A 210 -0.51 -7.99 3.44
C ASN A 210 -0.52 -9.51 3.65
N LEU A 211 -1.27 -10.23 2.80
CA LEU A 211 -1.32 -11.69 2.81
C LEU A 211 0.02 -12.32 2.40
N TYR A 212 0.83 -11.64 1.59
CA TYR A 212 2.18 -12.10 1.24
C TYR A 212 3.06 -12.29 2.48
N LYS A 213 3.05 -11.31 3.39
CA LYS A 213 3.78 -11.38 4.66
C LYS A 213 3.29 -12.55 5.53
N MET A 214 1.98 -12.78 5.55
CA MET A 214 1.37 -13.89 6.31
C MET A 214 1.77 -15.26 5.76
N LEU A 215 1.85 -15.40 4.44
CA LEU A 215 2.28 -16.63 3.76
C LEU A 215 3.77 -16.94 3.95
N THR A 216 4.62 -15.90 3.88
CA THR A 216 6.09 -16.07 3.82
C THR A 216 6.78 -16.07 5.16
N GLN A 217 6.30 -15.27 6.13
CA GLN A 217 6.99 -15.08 7.41
C GLN A 217 6.42 -15.94 8.52
N GLY A 218 5.41 -16.77 8.23
CA GLY A 218 4.87 -17.79 9.13
C GLY A 218 4.75 -17.37 10.59
N GLY A 219 3.63 -16.73 10.98
CA GLY A 219 3.22 -16.76 12.39
C GLY A 219 2.94 -15.44 13.13
N GLU A 220 3.01 -14.25 12.53
CA GLU A 220 2.71 -13.00 13.27
C GLU A 220 1.65 -12.08 12.62
N GLY A 221 0.69 -12.68 11.94
CA GLY A 221 -0.59 -12.05 11.65
C GLY A 221 -1.69 -13.05 11.94
N MET A 222 -2.55 -12.77 12.93
CA MET A 222 -3.76 -13.57 13.12
C MET A 222 -4.51 -13.59 11.79
N ASP A 223 -4.73 -14.79 11.23
CA ASP A 223 -5.54 -14.95 10.04
C ASP A 223 -6.90 -14.30 10.29
N ILE A 224 -7.34 -13.47 9.34
CA ILE A 224 -8.49 -12.62 9.55
C ILE A 224 -9.72 -13.49 9.47
N ILE A 225 -10.47 -13.59 10.57
CA ILE A 225 -11.76 -14.28 10.55
C ILE A 225 -12.72 -13.41 9.72
N LEU A 226 -13.33 -14.02 8.71
CA LEU A 226 -14.31 -13.37 7.85
C LEU A 226 -15.64 -13.21 8.59
N GLU A 227 -16.22 -12.03 8.47
CA GLU A 227 -17.53 -11.68 8.99
C GLU A 227 -18.58 -11.60 7.87
N ASN A 228 -19.85 -11.68 8.26
CA ASN A 228 -20.95 -11.55 7.30
C ASN A 228 -20.92 -10.17 6.63
N GLY A 229 -20.95 -10.16 5.30
CA GLY A 229 -20.93 -8.94 4.50
C GLY A 229 -19.53 -8.40 4.20
N ASP A 230 -18.46 -9.08 4.67
CA ASP A 230 -17.10 -8.73 4.29
C ASP A 230 -16.95 -8.79 2.77
N ARG A 231 -16.34 -7.75 2.20
CA ARG A 231 -15.92 -7.74 0.80
C ARG A 231 -14.41 -7.68 0.73
N VAL A 232 -13.84 -8.72 0.16
CA VAL A 232 -12.41 -8.88 -0.05
C VAL A 232 -12.12 -8.73 -1.52
N VAL A 233 -11.21 -7.83 -1.87
CA VAL A 233 -10.71 -7.64 -3.23
C VAL A 233 -9.22 -7.96 -3.24
N VAL A 234 -8.83 -8.92 -4.07
CA VAL A 234 -7.43 -9.21 -4.38
C VAL A 234 -7.07 -8.42 -5.63
N PRO A 235 -6.35 -7.29 -5.53
CA PRO A 235 -6.03 -6.49 -6.70
C PRO A 235 -5.04 -7.19 -7.63
N GLU A 236 -5.02 -6.78 -8.89
CA GLU A 236 -3.93 -7.11 -9.81
C GLU A 236 -2.67 -6.34 -9.41
N LEU A 237 -1.51 -6.96 -9.61
CA LEU A 237 -0.21 -6.33 -9.55
C LEU A 237 -0.27 -5.10 -10.45
N PRO A 238 0.14 -3.92 -9.95
CA PRO A 238 0.16 -2.73 -10.76
C PRO A 238 1.07 -3.00 -11.96
N THR A 239 0.47 -3.13 -13.15
CA THR A 239 1.16 -3.41 -14.43
C THR A 239 2.14 -2.29 -14.76
N PHE A 240 1.82 -1.10 -14.26
CA PHE A 240 2.73 -0.01 -14.05
C PHE A 240 2.73 0.20 -12.55
N ARG A 241 3.74 -0.30 -11.83
CA ARG A 241 4.17 0.48 -10.67
C ARG A 241 4.37 1.87 -11.27
N GLU A 242 3.52 2.83 -10.92
CA GLU A 242 4.02 4.15 -10.62
C GLU A 242 5.00 3.97 -9.45
N GLU A 243 6.14 3.36 -9.75
CA GLU A 243 7.37 4.09 -9.74
C GLU A 243 7.02 5.55 -10.07
N LYS A 244 6.63 6.32 -9.04
CA LYS A 244 7.33 7.56 -8.73
C LYS A 244 8.83 7.22 -8.72
N LEU A 245 9.38 6.88 -9.89
CA LEU A 245 10.72 7.24 -10.20
C LEU A 245 10.65 8.74 -10.08
N VAL A 246 11.12 9.25 -8.95
CA VAL A 246 11.68 10.58 -8.96
C VAL A 246 12.76 10.51 -10.02
N THR A 247 12.39 10.80 -11.27
CA THR A 247 13.35 10.91 -12.34
C THR A 247 14.13 12.16 -12.02
N ASN A 248 15.38 11.98 -11.64
CA ASN A 248 16.27 13.11 -11.47
C ASN A 248 16.45 13.70 -12.87
N ARG A 249 15.93 14.92 -13.04
CA ARG A 249 16.05 15.70 -14.27
C ARG A 249 17.34 16.48 -14.19
N ILE A 250 18.33 16.08 -14.97
CA ILE A 250 19.63 16.76 -15.05
C ILE A 250 19.72 17.42 -16.41
N TYR A 251 20.00 18.72 -16.47
CA TYR A 251 20.16 19.44 -17.73
C TYR A 251 21.64 19.53 -18.06
N VAL A 252 22.05 19.07 -19.23
CA VAL A 252 23.44 19.18 -19.69
C VAL A 252 23.48 20.08 -20.91
N LEU A 253 24.06 21.26 -20.76
CA LEU A 253 23.98 22.36 -21.72
C LEU A 253 25.38 22.83 -22.14
N GLY A 254 25.45 23.42 -23.34
CA GLY A 254 26.67 23.99 -23.91
C GLY A 254 27.45 23.02 -24.80
N GLU A 255 28.79 23.06 -24.72
CA GLU A 255 29.71 22.34 -25.61
C GLU A 255 29.90 20.87 -25.27
N VAL A 256 28.78 20.14 -25.26
CA VAL A 256 28.71 18.68 -25.20
C VAL A 256 28.19 18.12 -26.52
N SER A 257 28.39 16.83 -26.77
CA SER A 257 27.95 16.20 -28.03
C SER A 257 26.43 16.25 -28.19
N THR A 258 25.69 15.91 -27.14
CA THR A 258 24.22 15.88 -27.12
C THR A 258 23.70 16.70 -25.94
N PRO A 259 23.54 18.03 -26.09
CA PRO A 259 22.96 18.86 -25.03
C PRO A 259 21.47 18.59 -24.89
N GLY A 260 20.96 18.63 -23.66
CA GLY A 260 19.54 18.43 -23.38
C GLY A 260 19.25 17.97 -21.96
N LEU A 261 17.98 17.59 -21.74
CA LEU A 261 17.51 16.97 -20.51
C LEU A 261 17.93 15.49 -20.48
N LEU A 262 18.53 15.09 -19.37
CA LEU A 262 18.78 13.71 -19.00
C LEU A 262 17.80 13.31 -17.90
N GLU A 263 16.93 12.35 -18.21
CA GLU A 263 16.10 11.70 -17.22
C GLU A 263 16.81 10.46 -16.70
N VAL A 264 17.11 10.43 -15.40
CA VAL A 264 17.77 9.29 -14.78
C VAL A 264 17.01 8.76 -13.57
N LYS A 265 17.03 7.43 -13.43
CA LYS A 265 16.29 6.69 -12.41
C LYS A 265 16.99 6.65 -11.04
N THR A 266 18.26 7.03 -11.00
CA THR A 266 19.11 7.01 -9.81
C THR A 266 19.86 8.32 -9.71
N ASP A 267 20.41 8.62 -8.55
CA ASP A 267 21.39 9.68 -8.46
C ASP A 267 22.62 9.33 -9.31
N ILE A 268 23.08 10.29 -10.10
CA ILE A 268 24.27 10.16 -10.95
C ILE A 268 25.29 11.24 -10.62
N THR A 269 26.50 11.06 -11.11
CA THR A 269 27.59 12.03 -10.97
C THR A 269 27.77 12.89 -12.22
N VAL A 270 28.54 13.99 -12.11
CA VAL A 270 28.90 14.85 -13.25
C VAL A 270 29.52 14.05 -14.39
N LEU A 271 30.44 13.13 -14.07
CA LEU A 271 31.13 12.33 -15.08
C LEU A 271 30.16 11.43 -15.85
N GLU A 272 29.20 10.82 -15.15
CA GLU A 272 28.16 9.98 -15.75
C GLU A 272 27.21 10.81 -16.62
N ALA A 273 26.80 11.99 -16.16
CA ALA A 273 25.95 12.91 -16.92
C ALA A 273 26.63 13.37 -18.22
N ILE A 274 27.91 13.78 -18.16
CA ILE A 274 28.69 14.17 -19.34
C ILE A 274 28.87 12.99 -20.30
N SER A 275 29.10 11.78 -19.76
CA SER A 275 29.22 10.57 -20.58
C SER A 275 27.92 10.23 -21.31
N LYS A 276 26.77 10.35 -20.62
CA LYS A 276 25.44 10.19 -21.21
C LYS A 276 25.11 11.27 -22.23
N ALA A 277 25.64 12.48 -22.07
CA ALA A 277 25.56 13.55 -23.06
C ALA A 277 26.53 13.36 -24.25
N GLY A 278 27.23 12.21 -24.35
CA GLY A 278 28.16 11.89 -25.44
C GLY A 278 29.53 12.56 -25.32
N GLY A 279 29.89 13.04 -24.14
CA GLY A 279 31.17 13.70 -23.87
C GLY A 279 31.18 15.20 -24.18
N VAL A 280 32.30 15.84 -23.86
CA VAL A 280 32.57 17.26 -24.15
C VAL A 280 33.23 17.42 -25.53
N LYS A 281 32.84 18.46 -26.28
CA LYS A 281 33.45 18.78 -27.58
C LYS A 281 34.89 19.27 -27.41
N LEU A 282 35.71 19.18 -28.46
CA LEU A 282 37.09 19.68 -28.45
C LEU A 282 37.18 21.21 -28.25
N THR A 283 36.13 21.92 -28.64
CA THR A 283 35.95 23.37 -28.47
C THR A 283 35.57 23.78 -27.05
N ALA A 284 35.29 22.83 -26.15
CA ALA A 284 34.83 23.11 -24.82
C ALA A 284 35.93 23.68 -23.91
N ALA A 285 35.63 24.77 -23.21
CA ALA A 285 36.45 25.30 -22.12
C ALA A 285 36.21 24.49 -20.83
N LYS A 286 36.64 23.21 -20.84
CA LYS A 286 36.38 22.19 -19.79
C LYS A 286 36.63 22.69 -18.35
N SER A 287 37.70 23.46 -18.12
CA SER A 287 38.07 23.98 -16.80
C SER A 287 37.20 25.11 -16.27
N LYS A 288 36.22 25.56 -17.06
CA LYS A 288 35.29 26.65 -16.73
C LYS A 288 33.84 26.20 -16.64
N SER A 289 33.62 24.89 -16.62
CA SER A 289 32.30 24.30 -16.48
C SER A 289 31.72 24.58 -15.10
N ARG A 290 30.39 24.60 -14.99
CA ARG A 290 29.68 24.93 -13.76
C ARG A 290 28.44 24.06 -13.61
N ILE A 291 28.08 23.77 -12.37
CA ILE A 291 26.77 23.23 -12.01
C ILE A 291 25.97 24.38 -11.42
N VAL A 292 24.74 24.54 -11.88
CA VAL A 292 23.76 25.47 -11.30
C VAL A 292 22.73 24.62 -10.58
N ARG A 293 22.58 24.84 -9.27
CA ARG A 293 21.73 24.06 -8.37
C ARG A 293 20.72 24.95 -7.66
N GLY A 294 19.51 24.43 -7.45
CA GLY A 294 18.45 25.12 -6.73
C GLY A 294 17.56 25.99 -7.61
N ASP A 295 16.72 26.80 -6.95
CA ASP A 295 15.67 27.59 -7.59
C ASP A 295 16.23 28.76 -8.43
N ILE A 296 15.54 29.10 -9.52
CA ILE A 296 15.85 30.20 -10.44
C ILE A 296 15.98 31.54 -9.69
N SER A 297 15.24 31.73 -8.59
CA SER A 297 15.27 32.92 -7.74
C SER A 297 16.55 33.04 -6.91
N LYS A 298 17.25 31.93 -6.63
CA LYS A 298 18.50 31.92 -5.85
C LYS A 298 19.40 30.73 -6.24
N PRO A 299 19.99 30.77 -7.44
CA PRO A 299 20.82 29.67 -7.92
C PRO A 299 22.14 29.60 -7.14
N GLU A 300 22.52 28.40 -6.73
CA GLU A 300 23.86 28.08 -6.27
C GLU A 300 24.73 27.70 -7.48
N VAL A 301 25.87 28.35 -7.64
CA VAL A 301 26.79 28.08 -8.76
C VAL A 301 28.03 27.37 -8.24
N ILE A 302 28.14 26.07 -8.53
CA ILE A 302 29.24 25.21 -8.12
C ILE A 302 30.24 25.12 -9.29
N PRO A 303 31.48 25.63 -9.14
CA PRO A 303 32.49 25.50 -10.20
C PRO A 303 32.95 24.05 -10.33
N ILE A 304 33.08 23.55 -11.56
CA ILE A 304 33.57 22.20 -11.85
C ILE A 304 34.63 22.21 -12.96
N ASP A 305 35.84 21.73 -12.65
CA ASP A 305 36.94 21.63 -13.62
C ASP A 305 36.90 20.27 -14.32
N LEU A 306 36.15 20.19 -15.43
CA LEU A 306 36.04 18.97 -16.22
C LEU A 306 37.39 18.55 -16.85
N LYS A 307 38.35 19.47 -16.98
CA LYS A 307 39.68 19.12 -17.52
C LYS A 307 40.43 18.25 -16.52
N LYS A 308 40.36 18.59 -15.22
CA LYS A 308 40.96 17.77 -14.17
C LYS A 308 40.20 16.46 -13.98
N LEU A 309 38.86 16.53 -13.97
CA LEU A 309 38.03 15.35 -13.78
C LEU A 309 38.19 14.32 -14.90
N ILE A 310 38.11 14.74 -16.18
CA ILE A 310 38.10 13.84 -17.34
C ILE A 310 39.52 13.56 -17.83
N ASP A 311 40.35 14.59 -18.03
CA ASP A 311 41.65 14.43 -18.70
C ASP A 311 42.76 14.02 -17.73
N LYS A 312 42.60 14.32 -16.44
CA LYS A 312 43.59 13.96 -15.38
C LYS A 312 43.05 12.92 -14.40
N SER A 313 41.85 12.41 -14.61
CA SER A 313 41.19 11.40 -13.75
C SER A 313 41.10 11.81 -12.27
N ASP A 314 40.95 13.10 -11.98
CA ASP A 314 40.77 13.59 -10.61
C ASP A 314 39.32 13.40 -10.14
N LEU A 315 39.02 12.20 -9.63
CA LEU A 315 37.69 11.81 -9.18
C LEU A 315 37.21 12.56 -7.93
N SER A 316 38.08 13.28 -7.23
CA SER A 316 37.68 14.13 -6.09
C SER A 316 36.73 15.25 -6.50
N LEU A 317 36.74 15.60 -7.79
CA LEU A 317 35.85 16.58 -8.41
C LEU A 317 34.53 15.97 -8.92
N ASN A 318 34.32 14.66 -8.80
CA ASN A 318 33.15 13.99 -9.36
C ASN A 318 31.90 14.19 -8.49
N VAL A 319 31.32 15.38 -8.55
CA VAL A 319 30.18 15.78 -7.74
C VAL A 319 28.94 14.92 -8.06
N LYS A 320 28.24 14.48 -7.01
CA LYS A 320 26.92 13.86 -7.10
C LYS A 320 25.86 14.92 -7.43
N LEU A 321 25.09 14.68 -8.47
CA LEU A 321 24.07 15.60 -8.96
C LEU A 321 22.76 15.43 -8.21
N GLN A 322 21.98 16.51 -8.17
CA GLN A 322 20.64 16.57 -7.58
C GLN A 322 19.60 16.83 -8.66
N ASN A 323 18.35 16.46 -8.38
CA ASN A 323 17.23 16.76 -9.27
C ASN A 323 17.18 18.27 -9.59
N GLY A 324 17.11 18.61 -10.87
CA GLY A 324 17.10 19.99 -11.36
C GLY A 324 18.48 20.61 -11.59
N ASP A 325 19.59 19.92 -11.29
CA ASP A 325 20.93 20.46 -11.56
C ASP A 325 21.13 20.72 -13.07
N VAL A 326 21.72 21.88 -13.38
CA VAL A 326 22.12 22.27 -14.73
C VAL A 326 23.64 22.25 -14.83
N ILE A 327 24.20 21.35 -15.62
CA ILE A 327 25.62 21.34 -15.99
C ILE A 327 25.77 22.21 -17.23
N TYR A 328 26.58 23.27 -17.13
CA TYR A 328 26.89 24.13 -18.25
C TYR A 328 28.37 24.04 -18.62
N VAL A 329 28.64 23.70 -19.88
CA VAL A 329 29.98 23.58 -20.47
C VAL A 329 30.20 24.71 -21.49
N PRO A 330 31.01 25.74 -21.20
CA PRO A 330 31.16 26.89 -22.08
C PRO A 330 32.12 26.64 -23.26
N THR A 331 32.00 27.46 -24.33
CA THR A 331 32.95 27.53 -25.46
C THR A 331 34.25 28.28 -25.14
N THR A 332 34.22 29.37 -24.34
CA THR A 332 35.39 30.24 -24.07
C THR A 332 35.37 30.89 -22.69
N PHE A 333 36.52 31.44 -22.26
CA PHE A 333 36.72 32.14 -20.98
C PHE A 333 35.97 33.48 -20.95
N ILE A 334 34.84 33.51 -20.25
CA ILE A 334 34.26 34.67 -19.54
C ILE A 334 34.21 35.97 -20.36
N GLY A 335 33.15 36.10 -21.14
CA GLY A 335 32.69 37.39 -21.68
C GLY A 335 31.19 37.45 -21.97
N LYS A 336 30.52 36.29 -22.03
CA LYS A 336 29.09 36.17 -22.40
C LYS A 336 28.20 35.50 -21.34
N PHE A 337 28.66 35.28 -20.11
CA PHE A 337 27.86 34.55 -19.12
C PHE A 337 26.57 35.30 -18.73
N SER A 338 26.57 36.65 -18.71
CA SER A 338 25.32 37.43 -18.54
C SER A 338 24.32 37.19 -19.68
N ASN A 339 24.80 36.88 -20.90
CA ASN A 339 23.96 36.67 -22.07
C ASN A 339 23.52 35.21 -22.21
N SER A 340 24.33 34.24 -21.78
CA SER A 340 23.96 32.81 -21.74
C SER A 340 22.98 32.50 -20.60
N PHE A 341 23.03 33.22 -19.48
CA PHE A 341 22.05 33.06 -18.39
C PHE A 341 20.62 33.40 -18.86
N ASN A 342 20.48 34.43 -19.69
CA ASN A 342 19.20 34.79 -20.33
C ASN A 342 18.69 33.72 -21.33
N GLN A 343 19.54 32.80 -21.78
CA GLN A 343 19.15 31.69 -22.67
C GLN A 343 18.70 30.44 -21.88
N ILE A 344 19.07 30.33 -20.60
CA ILE A 344 18.73 29.17 -19.74
C ILE A 344 17.37 29.39 -19.04
N ILE A 345 17.05 30.64 -18.65
CA ILE A 345 15.78 30.98 -17.97
C ILE A 345 14.52 30.51 -18.71
N PRO A 346 14.40 30.63 -20.06
CA PRO A 346 13.21 30.18 -20.76
C PRO A 346 13.00 28.65 -20.73
N ILE A 347 14.07 27.87 -20.61
CA ILE A 347 14.04 26.40 -20.63
C ILE A 347 13.62 25.84 -19.27
N LEU A 348 13.85 26.58 -18.19
CA LEU A 348 13.46 26.20 -16.83
C LEU A 348 12.00 26.59 -16.50
N ASN A 349 11.35 27.39 -17.36
CA ASN A 349 9.96 27.86 -17.21
C ASN A 349 8.96 27.16 -18.14
N ALA A 350 9.40 26.17 -18.93
CA ALA A 350 8.57 25.32 -19.79
C ALA A 350 8.49 23.91 -19.20
#